data_AF-A0A9W8W6R6-F1
#
_entry.id   AF-A0A9W8W6R6-F1
#
_cell.length_a   1.000
_cell.length_b   1.000
_cell.length_c   1.000
_cell.angle_alpha   90.00
_cell.angle_beta   90.00
_cell.angle_gamma   90.00
#
_symmetry.space_group_name_H-M   'P 1'
#
loop_
_entity.id
_entity.type
_entity.pdbx_description
1 polymer ?
#
loop_
_entity_poly.entity_id
_entity_poly.type
_entity_poly.pdbx_seq_one_letter_code
_entity_poly.pdbx_strand_id
1 'polypeptide(L)'
;MTTTFHPFPRLPQEIRDAIWAKAANFRTEKREVHFFTVFNSRNREESAALTQYKLKGPSSRSCLAAPRCKDGEELSWTEGNPSMYLLDRGLWTACSDSRAAILKASVMTMCSESCTGCRACNYVSSDETADMAKLYDGPRTAKFVSDGHEQEMVVWPKNDLFCLQPYDWNTLDKLRLQHTAIFPRHGKPHLRHVAFELPRDEVLNVARHQDWLGEKEIPTPSSHPMIRRMESLLARGRLQHIRNVWLIDYGLKRANPRPAARQFWARGLRFIEVSLCDGYEWTDCRGDGRDALDFVEWLKEVTSWDLNESFTDIGVLACEEC
;
A
#
# COMPACT_ATOMS: atom_id res chain seq x y z
N MET A 1 -42.53 -11.50 -25.66
CA MET A 1 -41.39 -10.86 -26.37
C MET A 1 -40.13 -11.55 -25.90
N THR A 2 -39.42 -12.26 -26.78
CA THR A 2 -38.15 -12.94 -26.44
C THR A 2 -37.03 -11.91 -26.49
N THR A 3 -36.55 -11.48 -25.33
CA THR A 3 -35.35 -10.64 -25.23
C THR A 3 -34.13 -11.50 -25.55
N THR A 4 -33.61 -11.38 -26.77
CA THR A 4 -32.37 -12.06 -27.16
C THR A 4 -31.19 -11.43 -26.42
N PHE A 5 -30.59 -12.17 -25.48
CA PHE A 5 -29.36 -11.73 -24.84
C PHE A 5 -28.20 -11.91 -25.82
N HIS A 6 -27.60 -10.81 -26.27
CA HIS A 6 -26.42 -10.85 -27.13
C HIS A 6 -25.16 -11.06 -26.27
N PRO A 7 -24.35 -12.09 -26.55
CA PRO A 7 -23.04 -12.25 -25.92
C PRO A 7 -22.19 -11.00 -26.10
N PHE A 8 -21.43 -10.62 -25.07
CA PHE A 8 -20.62 -9.40 -25.07
C PHE A 8 -19.79 -9.17 -26.36
N PRO A 9 -19.12 -10.18 -26.95
CA PRO A 9 -18.35 -9.98 -28.19
C PRO A 9 -19.18 -9.58 -29.42
N ARG A 10 -20.50 -9.78 -29.40
CA ARG A 10 -21.42 -9.44 -30.50
C ARG A 10 -22.04 -8.06 -30.36
N LEU A 11 -21.74 -7.34 -29.28
CA LEU A 11 -22.17 -5.95 -29.13
C LEU A 11 -21.38 -5.06 -30.10
N PRO A 12 -21.98 -3.95 -30.58
CA PRO A 12 -21.25 -2.93 -31.34
C PRO A 12 -20.01 -2.45 -30.57
N GLN A 13 -18.94 -2.11 -31.31
CA GLN A 13 -17.65 -1.73 -30.72
C GLN A 13 -17.81 -0.60 -29.70
N GLU A 14 -18.62 0.40 -30.02
CA GLU A 14 -18.86 1.58 -29.20
C GLU A 14 -19.44 1.20 -27.84
N ILE A 15 -20.31 0.20 -27.81
CA ILE A 15 -20.92 -0.31 -26.57
C ILE A 15 -19.89 -1.11 -25.76
N ARG A 16 -19.09 -1.95 -26.42
CA ARG A 16 -18.02 -2.71 -25.75
C ARG A 16 -17.00 -1.77 -25.12
N ASP A 17 -16.58 -0.74 -25.84
CA ASP A 17 -15.65 0.28 -25.36
C ASP A 17 -16.23 1.08 -24.20
N ALA A 18 -17.51 1.44 -24.25
CA ALA A 18 -18.19 2.13 -23.16
C ALA A 18 -18.26 1.27 -21.88
N ILE A 19 -18.50 -0.05 -22.03
CA ILE A 19 -18.52 -0.99 -20.90
C ILE A 19 -17.11 -1.12 -20.32
N TRP A 20 -16.08 -1.31 -21.15
CA TRP A 20 -14.71 -1.43 -20.67
C TRP A 20 -14.19 -0.14 -20.02
N ALA A 21 -14.51 1.02 -20.60
CA ALA A 21 -14.14 2.31 -20.00
C ALA A 21 -14.79 2.50 -18.63
N LYS A 22 -16.08 2.16 -18.48
CA LYS A 22 -16.76 2.21 -17.17
C LYS A 22 -16.11 1.26 -16.15
N ALA A 23 -15.82 0.02 -16.54
CA ALA A 23 -15.18 -0.95 -15.67
C ALA A 23 -13.77 -0.51 -15.24
N ALA A 24 -12.98 0.04 -16.17
CA ALA A 24 -11.63 0.52 -15.91
C ALA A 24 -11.60 1.78 -15.04
N ASN A 25 -12.49 2.76 -15.27
CA ASN A 25 -12.54 4.01 -14.50
C ASN A 25 -12.91 3.79 -13.03
N PHE A 26 -13.82 2.84 -12.75
CA PHE A 26 -14.16 2.49 -11.37
C PHE A 26 -12.94 2.07 -10.54
N ARG A 27 -11.91 1.51 -11.18
CA ARG A 27 -10.67 1.11 -10.52
C ARG A 27 -9.73 2.29 -10.32
N THR A 28 -9.58 3.17 -11.29
CA THR A 28 -8.65 4.31 -11.15
C THR A 28 -9.13 5.36 -10.13
N GLU A 29 -10.42 5.39 -9.82
CA GLU A 29 -11.00 6.23 -8.77
C GLU A 29 -10.76 5.70 -7.34
N LYS A 30 -10.51 4.39 -7.18
CA LYS A 30 -10.33 3.75 -5.87
C LYS A 30 -8.85 3.54 -5.56
N ARG A 31 -8.47 3.89 -4.32
CA ARG A 31 -7.15 3.56 -3.77
C ARG A 31 -7.27 2.27 -3.00
N GLU A 32 -6.60 1.23 -3.48
CA GLU A 32 -6.74 -0.10 -2.91
C GLU A 32 -5.66 -0.43 -1.90
N VAL A 33 -5.95 -1.37 -1.00
CA VAL A 33 -4.99 -1.87 -0.03
C VAL A 33 -4.58 -3.29 -0.38
N HIS A 34 -3.28 -3.52 -0.31
CA HIS A 34 -2.65 -4.80 -0.62
C HIS A 34 -1.71 -5.19 0.51
N PHE A 35 -1.94 -6.36 1.10
CA PHE A 35 -1.12 -6.92 2.16
C PHE A 35 -0.12 -7.92 1.58
N PHE A 36 1.12 -7.83 2.08
CA PHE A 36 2.18 -8.77 1.74
C PHE A 36 3.02 -9.09 2.95
N THR A 37 3.38 -10.36 3.11
CA THR A 37 4.48 -10.72 4.00
C THR A 37 5.80 -10.40 3.32
N VAL A 38 6.72 -9.74 4.03
CA VAL A 38 8.06 -9.44 3.54
C VAL A 38 9.08 -10.28 4.29
N PHE A 39 10.03 -10.86 3.55
CA PHE A 39 11.05 -11.73 4.12
C PHE A 39 12.38 -11.64 3.39
N ASN A 40 13.45 -12.03 4.06
CA ASN A 40 14.79 -12.05 3.51
C ASN A 40 15.10 -13.42 2.89
N SER A 41 15.16 -13.49 1.55
CA SER A 41 15.44 -14.74 0.82
C SER A 41 16.83 -15.33 1.11
N ARG A 42 17.76 -14.53 1.65
CA ARG A 42 19.09 -15.01 2.08
C ARG A 42 19.08 -15.62 3.47
N ASN A 43 18.02 -15.42 4.24
CA ASN A 43 17.83 -16.12 5.50
C ASN A 43 17.18 -17.49 5.16
N ARG A 44 17.88 -18.58 5.50
CA ARG A 44 17.44 -19.94 5.17
C ARG A 44 16.11 -20.29 5.84
N GLU A 45 15.91 -19.83 7.07
CA GLU A 45 14.71 -20.09 7.84
C GLU A 45 13.50 -19.37 7.23
N GLU A 46 13.58 -18.04 7.08
CA GLU A 46 12.56 -17.22 6.44
C GLU A 46 12.22 -17.74 5.03
N SER A 47 13.26 -18.06 4.24
CA SER A 47 13.06 -18.57 2.89
C SER A 47 12.36 -19.92 2.89
N ALA A 48 12.74 -20.86 3.76
CA ALA A 48 12.10 -22.16 3.84
C ALA A 48 10.62 -22.03 4.25
N ALA A 49 10.32 -21.22 5.26
CA ALA A 49 8.96 -21.00 5.76
C ALA A 49 8.02 -20.40 4.69
N LEU A 50 8.55 -19.52 3.83
CA LEU A 50 7.74 -18.75 2.88
C LEU A 50 7.86 -19.21 1.42
N THR A 51 8.58 -20.30 1.13
CA THR A 51 8.85 -20.74 -0.26
C THR A 51 7.57 -20.99 -1.04
N GLN A 52 6.58 -21.67 -0.45
CA GLN A 52 5.31 -21.99 -1.12
C GLN A 52 4.39 -20.77 -1.32
N TYR A 53 4.58 -19.74 -0.48
CA TYR A 53 3.77 -18.52 -0.50
C TYR A 53 4.45 -17.38 -1.26
N LYS A 54 5.66 -17.60 -1.79
CA LYS A 54 6.47 -16.55 -2.41
C LYS A 54 5.86 -16.06 -3.72
N LEU A 55 5.87 -14.73 -3.90
CA LEU A 55 5.59 -14.09 -5.16
C LEU A 55 6.68 -14.44 -6.19
N LYS A 56 6.28 -14.90 -7.39
CA LYS A 56 7.22 -15.14 -8.48
C LYS A 56 7.82 -13.82 -8.95
N GLY A 57 9.13 -13.83 -9.18
CA GLY A 57 9.86 -12.63 -9.58
C GLY A 57 11.36 -12.79 -9.42
N PRO A 58 12.12 -11.72 -9.73
CA PRO A 58 13.56 -11.72 -9.51
C PRO A 58 13.89 -12.01 -8.05
N SER A 59 14.87 -12.87 -7.82
CA SER A 59 15.36 -13.16 -6.48
C SER A 59 16.16 -11.95 -5.96
N SER A 60 15.48 -11.11 -5.20
CA SER A 60 16.06 -10.00 -4.44
C SER A 60 16.37 -10.43 -3.01
N ARG A 61 17.10 -9.59 -2.26
CA ARG A 61 17.32 -9.82 -0.83
C ARG A 61 16.00 -9.83 -0.04
N SER A 62 15.07 -8.92 -0.36
CA SER A 62 13.74 -8.86 0.26
C SER A 62 12.68 -9.30 -0.73
N CYS A 63 12.00 -10.40 -0.43
CA CYS A 63 10.94 -10.98 -1.24
C CYS A 63 9.57 -10.73 -0.61
N LEU A 64 8.53 -10.81 -1.46
CA LEU A 64 7.14 -10.75 -1.03
C LEU A 64 6.53 -12.15 -1.03
N ALA A 65 5.62 -12.39 -0.11
CA ALA A 65 4.82 -13.60 0.02
C ALA A 65 3.37 -13.27 0.36
N ALA A 66 2.52 -14.30 0.41
CA ALA A 66 1.14 -14.18 0.87
C ALA A 66 1.06 -13.44 2.22
N PRO A 67 0.04 -12.63 2.45
CA PRO A 67 -0.16 -11.95 3.73
C PRO A 67 -0.54 -12.91 4.85
N ARG A 68 -0.23 -12.49 6.08
CA ARG A 68 -0.78 -13.11 7.30
C ARG A 68 -2.23 -12.69 7.46
N CYS A 69 -3.13 -13.65 7.51
CA CYS A 69 -4.58 -13.42 7.59
C CYS A 69 -5.03 -13.24 9.05
N LYS A 70 -6.28 -12.78 9.26
CA LYS A 70 -6.85 -12.49 10.60
C LYS A 70 -6.68 -13.72 11.49
N ASP A 71 -5.77 -13.62 12.47
CA ASP A 71 -5.25 -14.59 13.46
C ASP A 71 -3.71 -14.68 13.45
N GLY A 72 -3.05 -14.07 12.45
CA GLY A 72 -1.62 -13.75 12.48
C GLY A 72 -0.68 -14.91 12.20
N GLU A 73 -1.17 -16.15 12.12
CA GLU A 73 -0.32 -17.33 11.87
C GLU A 73 -0.46 -17.90 10.46
N GLU A 74 -1.65 -17.83 9.86
CA GLU A 74 -1.89 -18.44 8.55
C GLU A 74 -1.60 -17.48 7.38
N LEU A 75 -0.85 -17.98 6.40
CA LEU A 75 -0.48 -17.28 5.18
C LEU A 75 -1.40 -17.74 4.06
N SER A 76 -2.11 -16.80 3.43
CA SER A 76 -2.99 -17.15 2.31
C SER A 76 -3.11 -16.02 1.30
N TRP A 77 -3.05 -16.39 0.02
CA TRP A 77 -3.29 -15.46 -1.08
C TRP A 77 -4.77 -15.16 -1.27
N THR A 78 -5.67 -16.02 -0.79
CA THR A 78 -7.09 -16.04 -1.16
C THR A 78 -8.02 -16.01 0.06
N GLU A 79 -7.82 -16.95 0.98
CA GLU A 79 -8.66 -17.13 2.17
C GLU A 79 -8.26 -16.15 3.26
N GLY A 80 -9.23 -15.46 3.88
CA GLY A 80 -8.97 -14.48 4.94
C GLY A 80 -8.17 -13.23 4.52
N ASN A 81 -7.68 -13.16 3.28
CA ASN A 81 -6.88 -12.07 2.76
C ASN A 81 -7.75 -10.87 2.34
N PRO A 82 -7.62 -9.71 3.01
CA PRO A 82 -8.42 -8.52 2.71
C PRO A 82 -7.93 -7.75 1.46
N SER A 83 -6.83 -8.17 0.85
CA SER A 83 -6.23 -7.46 -0.30
C SER A 83 -7.14 -7.43 -1.52
N MET A 84 -6.99 -6.38 -2.32
CA MET A 84 -7.85 -6.14 -3.49
C MET A 84 -7.21 -6.55 -4.82
N TYR A 85 -5.92 -6.89 -4.86
CA TYR A 85 -5.17 -7.20 -6.10
C TYR A 85 -5.71 -8.39 -6.91
N LEU A 86 -6.62 -9.19 -6.36
CA LEU A 86 -7.31 -10.27 -7.06
C LEU A 86 -8.62 -9.82 -7.73
N LEU A 87 -9.20 -8.69 -7.32
CA LEU A 87 -10.45 -8.19 -7.91
C LEU A 87 -10.26 -7.81 -9.38
N ASP A 88 -9.13 -7.19 -9.71
CA ASP A 88 -8.81 -6.78 -11.09
C ASP A 88 -8.30 -7.87 -12.00
N ARG A 89 -7.95 -9.02 -11.43
CA ARG A 89 -7.43 -10.12 -12.23
C ARG A 89 -8.38 -10.46 -13.37
N GLY A 90 -9.69 -10.48 -13.10
CA GLY A 90 -10.71 -10.77 -14.10
C GLY A 90 -10.71 -9.77 -15.25
N LEU A 91 -10.69 -8.47 -14.92
CA LEU A 91 -10.66 -7.41 -15.94
C LEU A 91 -9.34 -7.42 -16.73
N TRP A 92 -8.21 -7.63 -16.06
CA TRP A 92 -6.91 -7.68 -16.70
C TRP A 92 -6.70 -8.90 -17.60
N THR A 93 -7.25 -10.05 -17.24
CA THR A 93 -7.05 -11.30 -18.00
C THR A 93 -8.16 -11.61 -19.01
N ALA A 94 -9.26 -10.85 -19.02
CA ALA A 94 -10.42 -11.10 -19.88
C ALA A 94 -10.07 -11.10 -21.38
N CYS A 95 -9.50 -10.00 -21.89
CA CYS A 95 -9.07 -9.86 -23.29
C CYS A 95 -8.14 -8.67 -23.48
N SER A 96 -7.57 -8.53 -24.70
CA SER A 96 -6.74 -7.38 -25.09
C SER A 96 -7.46 -6.04 -24.92
N ASP A 97 -8.72 -5.96 -25.31
CA ASP A 97 -9.51 -4.72 -25.30
C ASP A 97 -9.71 -4.22 -23.87
N SER A 98 -9.99 -5.14 -22.95
CA SER A 98 -10.11 -4.86 -21.52
C SER A 98 -8.79 -4.33 -20.94
N ARG A 99 -7.66 -4.97 -21.26
CA ARG A 99 -6.33 -4.48 -20.84
C ARG A 99 -6.03 -3.09 -21.39
N ALA A 100 -6.34 -2.85 -22.66
CA ALA A 100 -6.15 -1.54 -23.28
C ALA A 100 -6.99 -0.46 -22.57
N ALA A 101 -8.23 -0.78 -22.17
CA ALA A 101 -9.07 0.13 -21.40
C ALA A 101 -8.50 0.45 -20.01
N ILE A 102 -7.99 -0.57 -19.29
CA ILE A 102 -7.30 -0.36 -17.99
C ILE A 102 -6.10 0.56 -18.14
N LEU A 103 -5.24 0.29 -19.13
CA LEU A 103 -4.04 1.09 -19.39
C LEU A 103 -4.40 2.53 -19.75
N LYS A 104 -5.40 2.71 -20.63
CA LYS A 104 -5.90 4.03 -21.02
C LYS A 104 -6.46 4.82 -19.83
N ALA A 105 -7.32 4.20 -19.01
CA ALA A 105 -7.87 4.84 -17.81
C ALA A 105 -6.74 5.27 -16.85
N SER A 106 -5.74 4.40 -16.64
CA SER A 106 -4.60 4.70 -15.78
C SER A 106 -3.80 5.92 -16.27
N VAL A 107 -3.55 6.00 -17.57
CA VAL A 107 -2.86 7.15 -18.19
C VAL A 107 -3.71 8.42 -18.05
N MET A 108 -5.02 8.34 -18.32
CA MET A 108 -5.92 9.51 -18.23
C MET A 108 -6.00 10.07 -16.80
N THR A 109 -6.13 9.21 -15.78
CA THR A 109 -6.10 9.63 -14.37
C THR A 109 -4.78 10.33 -14.03
N MET A 110 -3.64 9.77 -14.46
CA MET A 110 -2.32 10.38 -14.18
C MET A 110 -2.08 11.69 -14.93
N CYS A 111 -2.52 11.81 -16.19
CA CYS A 111 -2.43 13.06 -16.93
C CYS A 111 -3.29 14.17 -16.30
N SER A 112 -4.44 13.82 -15.71
CA SER A 112 -5.28 14.80 -15.00
C SER A 112 -4.63 15.33 -13.71
N GLU A 113 -3.85 14.51 -13.00
CA GLU A 113 -3.08 14.95 -11.82
C GLU A 113 -1.87 15.82 -12.18
N SER A 114 -1.31 15.64 -13.38
CA SER A 114 -0.03 16.25 -13.80
C SER A 114 -0.20 17.49 -14.67
N CYS A 115 -1.32 17.62 -15.38
CA CYS A 115 -1.53 18.63 -16.40
C CYS A 115 -2.98 19.13 -16.40
N THR A 116 -3.27 20.20 -15.67
CA THR A 116 -4.44 21.03 -15.94
C THR A 116 -4.28 21.70 -17.32
N GLY A 117 -4.88 21.12 -18.36
CA GLY A 117 -5.05 21.78 -19.67
C GLY A 117 -4.32 21.18 -20.90
N CYS A 118 -3.67 20.02 -20.80
CA CYS A 118 -3.00 19.42 -21.97
C CYS A 118 -4.01 18.79 -22.95
N ARG A 119 -4.01 19.24 -24.22
CA ARG A 119 -4.82 18.64 -25.31
C ARG A 119 -4.35 17.23 -25.72
N ALA A 120 -3.14 16.83 -25.34
CA ALA A 120 -2.55 15.53 -25.68
C ALA A 120 -3.25 14.33 -25.01
N CYS A 121 -4.05 14.55 -23.97
CA CYS A 121 -4.75 13.47 -23.24
C CYS A 121 -5.86 12.79 -24.06
N ASN A 122 -6.35 13.45 -25.12
CA ASN A 122 -7.55 13.04 -25.85
C ASN A 122 -7.27 12.22 -27.12
N TYR A 123 -6.01 12.02 -27.50
CA TYR A 123 -5.64 11.33 -28.73
C TYR A 123 -4.39 10.49 -28.50
N VAL A 124 -4.53 9.39 -27.74
CA VAL A 124 -3.45 8.41 -27.56
C VAL A 124 -3.94 7.09 -28.12
N SER A 125 -3.20 6.54 -29.08
CA SER A 125 -3.47 5.23 -29.67
C SER A 125 -3.26 4.10 -28.65
N SER A 126 -3.76 2.90 -28.96
CA SER A 126 -3.58 1.70 -28.12
C SER A 126 -2.10 1.27 -27.97
N ASP A 127 -1.28 1.42 -29.00
CA ASP A 127 0.16 1.15 -28.94
C ASP A 127 0.92 2.20 -28.12
N GLU A 128 0.57 3.48 -28.29
CA GLU A 128 1.16 4.58 -27.54
C GLU A 128 0.79 4.53 -26.06
N THR A 129 -0.42 4.06 -25.71
CA THR A 129 -0.85 3.90 -24.31
C THR A 129 -0.05 2.83 -23.57
N ALA A 130 0.36 1.74 -24.22
CA ALA A 130 1.19 0.70 -23.61
C ALA A 130 2.60 1.22 -23.31
N ASP A 131 3.20 1.98 -24.22
CA ASP A 131 4.51 2.58 -24.01
C ASP A 131 4.47 3.74 -23.01
N MET A 132 3.40 4.54 -23.01
CA MET A 132 3.15 5.54 -21.97
C MET A 132 2.94 4.89 -20.60
N ALA A 133 2.22 3.76 -20.49
CA ALA A 133 2.07 3.05 -19.21
C ALA A 133 3.41 2.52 -18.66
N LYS A 134 4.36 2.18 -19.54
CA LYS A 134 5.74 1.85 -19.14
C LYS A 134 6.50 3.08 -18.65
N LEU A 135 6.34 4.22 -19.33
CA LEU A 135 6.95 5.51 -18.98
C LEU A 135 6.41 6.13 -17.69
N TYR A 136 5.13 5.91 -17.35
CA TYR A 136 4.41 6.64 -16.29
C TYR A 136 4.08 5.83 -15.03
N ASP A 137 4.66 4.65 -14.83
CA ASP A 137 4.36 3.77 -13.68
C ASP A 137 2.89 3.31 -13.62
N GLY A 138 2.37 2.80 -14.74
CA GLY A 138 1.06 2.15 -14.82
C GLY A 138 0.97 0.84 -13.99
N PRO A 139 -0.10 0.04 -14.17
CA PRO A 139 -0.29 -1.18 -13.41
C PRO A 139 0.91 -2.11 -13.49
N ARG A 140 1.12 -2.87 -12.42
CA ARG A 140 2.11 -3.93 -12.32
C ARG A 140 1.41 -5.24 -12.04
N THR A 141 1.90 -6.29 -12.70
CA THR A 141 1.44 -7.64 -12.44
C THR A 141 2.53 -8.46 -11.81
N ALA A 142 2.10 -9.42 -11.01
CA ALA A 142 2.98 -10.45 -10.49
C ALA A 142 2.23 -11.76 -10.39
N LYS A 143 2.98 -12.85 -10.38
CA LYS A 143 2.44 -14.21 -10.37
C LYS A 143 2.71 -14.87 -9.04
N PHE A 144 1.81 -15.72 -8.60
CA PHE A 144 1.98 -16.55 -7.41
C PHE A 144 1.37 -17.93 -7.66
N VAL A 145 1.65 -18.88 -6.77
CA VAL A 145 1.02 -20.20 -6.80
C VAL A 145 0.06 -20.27 -5.62
N SER A 146 -1.17 -20.73 -5.88
CA SER A 146 -2.19 -21.02 -4.88
C SER A 146 -2.93 -22.27 -5.35
N ASP A 147 -3.06 -23.25 -4.46
CA ASP A 147 -3.68 -24.56 -4.73
C ASP A 147 -3.09 -25.26 -5.96
N GLY A 148 -1.77 -25.18 -6.14
CA GLY A 148 -1.05 -25.74 -7.28
C GLY A 148 -1.24 -25.00 -8.61
N HIS A 149 -2.07 -23.96 -8.66
CA HIS A 149 -2.35 -23.19 -9.86
C HIS A 149 -1.60 -21.86 -9.85
N GLU A 150 -1.03 -21.50 -11.00
CA GLU A 150 -0.47 -20.17 -11.19
C GLU A 150 -1.59 -19.14 -11.32
N GLN A 151 -1.52 -18.09 -10.51
CA GLN A 151 -2.43 -16.97 -10.54
C GLN A 151 -1.67 -15.67 -10.77
N GLU A 152 -2.35 -14.66 -11.28
CA GLU A 152 -1.81 -13.32 -11.52
C GLU A 152 -2.57 -12.30 -10.68
N MET A 153 -1.85 -11.33 -10.13
CA MET A 153 -2.38 -10.19 -9.42
C MET A 153 -2.07 -8.90 -10.17
N VAL A 154 -2.83 -7.84 -9.92
CA VAL A 154 -2.62 -6.52 -10.52
C VAL A 154 -2.63 -5.45 -9.43
N VAL A 155 -1.66 -4.55 -9.45
CA VAL A 155 -1.51 -3.45 -8.48
C VAL A 155 -1.07 -2.15 -9.16
N TRP A 156 -1.32 -1.00 -8.53
CA TRP A 156 -0.89 0.33 -8.96
C TRP A 156 0.04 0.97 -7.92
N PRO A 157 1.38 0.81 -8.06
CA PRO A 157 2.36 1.31 -7.10
C PRO A 157 2.24 2.79 -6.69
N LYS A 158 1.71 3.63 -7.59
CA LYS A 158 1.49 5.07 -7.35
C LYS A 158 0.19 5.41 -6.61
N ASN A 159 -0.82 4.56 -6.66
CA ASN A 159 -2.15 4.88 -6.11
C ASN A 159 -2.48 4.03 -4.89
N ASP A 160 -2.07 2.76 -4.91
CA ASP A 160 -2.41 1.79 -3.90
C ASP A 160 -1.55 1.92 -2.64
N LEU A 161 -2.11 1.43 -1.54
CA LEU A 161 -1.44 1.26 -0.25
C LEU A 161 -0.89 -0.17 -0.14
N PHE A 162 0.42 -0.29 0.08
CA PHE A 162 1.08 -1.57 0.31
C PHE A 162 1.34 -1.76 1.80
N CYS A 163 0.55 -2.61 2.45
CA CYS A 163 0.75 -3.01 3.84
C CYS A 163 1.79 -4.12 3.92
N LEU A 164 2.95 -3.82 4.50
CA LEU A 164 4.08 -4.74 4.58
C LEU A 164 4.16 -5.37 5.97
N GLN A 165 3.98 -6.68 6.01
CA GLN A 165 4.04 -7.49 7.21
C GLN A 165 5.40 -8.17 7.27
N PRO A 166 6.38 -7.66 8.02
CA PRO A 166 7.68 -8.32 8.07
C PRO A 166 7.54 -9.70 8.74
N TYR A 167 8.26 -10.71 8.25
CA TYR A 167 8.32 -12.04 8.86
C TYR A 167 8.61 -11.92 10.36
N ASP A 168 9.66 -11.16 10.69
CA ASP A 168 9.95 -10.69 12.04
C ASP A 168 10.52 -9.25 12.01
N TRP A 169 10.68 -8.64 13.19
CA TRP A 169 11.22 -7.28 13.29
C TRP A 169 12.69 -7.15 12.82
N ASN A 170 13.46 -8.23 12.75
CA ASN A 170 14.83 -8.23 12.21
C ASN A 170 14.84 -8.22 10.68
N THR A 171 13.78 -8.70 10.01
CA THR A 171 13.62 -8.59 8.56
C THR A 171 13.62 -7.13 8.11
N LEU A 172 13.02 -6.22 8.90
CA LEU A 172 12.93 -4.80 8.57
C LEU A 172 14.30 -4.14 8.38
N ASP A 173 15.31 -4.45 9.21
CA ASP A 173 16.66 -3.89 9.08
C ASP A 173 17.29 -4.09 7.70
N LYS A 174 16.90 -5.20 7.04
CA LYS A 174 17.45 -5.65 5.77
C LYS A 174 16.51 -5.35 4.61
N LEU A 175 15.41 -4.64 4.86
CA LEU A 175 14.37 -4.33 3.89
C LEU A 175 14.97 -3.57 2.70
N ARG A 176 14.78 -4.14 1.51
CA ARG A 176 15.09 -3.53 0.23
C ARG A 176 13.96 -3.85 -0.74
N LEU A 177 13.00 -2.94 -0.81
CA LEU A 177 11.84 -3.05 -1.70
C LEU A 177 12.21 -2.84 -3.17
N GLN A 178 13.33 -2.16 -3.44
CA GLN A 178 13.92 -2.19 -4.77
C GLN A 178 14.17 -3.65 -5.17
N HIS A 179 13.74 -4.03 -6.38
CA HIS A 179 13.90 -5.38 -6.96
C HIS A 179 12.82 -6.42 -6.64
N THR A 180 11.61 -6.05 -6.22
CA THR A 180 10.48 -7.02 -6.26
C THR A 180 9.77 -6.97 -7.61
N ALA A 181 8.95 -7.97 -7.93
CA ALA A 181 8.18 -8.03 -9.18
C ALA A 181 7.26 -6.82 -9.39
N ILE A 182 6.75 -6.24 -8.29
CA ILE A 182 5.82 -5.11 -8.31
C ILE A 182 6.51 -3.75 -8.03
N PHE A 183 7.80 -3.74 -7.66
CA PHE A 183 8.57 -2.53 -7.31
C PHE A 183 9.82 -2.38 -8.23
N PRO A 184 9.70 -1.67 -9.38
CA PRO A 184 10.77 -1.57 -10.37
C PRO A 184 11.94 -0.66 -9.94
N ARG A 185 13.02 -0.69 -10.73
CA ARG A 185 14.37 -0.22 -10.39
C ARG A 185 14.68 1.25 -10.75
N HIS A 186 13.72 2.10 -11.10
CA HIS A 186 14.07 3.42 -11.64
C HIS A 186 14.27 4.49 -10.55
N GLY A 187 15.08 5.51 -10.85
CA GLY A 187 15.70 6.42 -9.88
C GLY A 187 14.81 7.51 -9.28
N LYS A 188 13.49 7.28 -9.15
CA LYS A 188 12.56 8.18 -8.45
C LYS A 188 11.65 7.38 -7.51
N PRO A 189 10.99 7.99 -6.51
CA PRO A 189 10.04 7.29 -5.67
C PRO A 189 8.90 6.71 -6.51
N HIS A 190 8.88 5.37 -6.69
CA HIS A 190 7.85 4.67 -7.46
C HIS A 190 6.68 4.22 -6.58
N LEU A 191 6.92 4.08 -5.28
CA LEU A 191 5.90 3.72 -4.30
C LEU A 191 5.39 4.98 -3.62
N ARG A 192 4.09 5.23 -3.74
CA ARG A 192 3.50 6.41 -3.12
C ARG A 192 3.11 6.16 -1.66
N HIS A 193 2.58 4.97 -1.36
CA HIS A 193 2.01 4.65 -0.05
C HIS A 193 2.44 3.26 0.41
N VAL A 194 3.20 3.19 1.50
CA VAL A 194 3.57 1.93 2.17
C VAL A 194 3.14 2.03 3.63
N ALA A 195 2.57 0.96 4.17
CA ALA A 195 2.13 0.90 5.56
C ALA A 195 2.83 -0.21 6.34
N PHE A 196 2.99 0.02 7.65
CA PHE A 196 3.37 -0.97 8.64
C PHE A 196 2.30 -1.01 9.73
N GLU A 197 1.97 -2.20 10.22
CA GLU A 197 0.99 -2.38 11.30
C GLU A 197 1.65 -2.13 12.66
N LEU A 198 1.02 -1.28 13.48
CA LEU A 198 1.40 -1.13 14.89
C LEU A 198 0.92 -2.35 15.70
N PRO A 199 1.63 -2.73 16.78
CA PRO A 199 1.16 -3.75 17.70
C PRO A 199 -0.22 -3.38 18.24
N ARG A 200 -1.17 -4.32 18.17
CA ARG A 200 -2.59 -4.08 18.46
C ARG A 200 -2.88 -3.83 19.94
N ASP A 201 -1.97 -4.23 20.83
CA ASP A 201 -2.21 -4.25 22.28
C ASP A 201 -1.08 -3.60 23.08
N GLU A 202 -0.15 -2.90 22.41
CA GLU A 202 0.96 -2.24 23.09
C GLU A 202 0.80 -0.72 23.03
N VAL A 203 0.96 -0.07 24.19
CA VAL A 203 1.09 1.39 24.26
C VAL A 203 2.49 1.75 23.79
N LEU A 204 2.57 2.54 22.72
CA LEU A 204 3.82 3.17 22.31
C LEU A 204 4.03 4.38 23.22
N ASN A 205 4.55 4.14 24.42
CA ASN A 205 4.91 5.21 25.34
C ASN A 205 6.01 6.08 24.70
N VAL A 206 5.60 7.22 24.15
CA VAL A 206 6.48 8.20 23.52
C VAL A 206 6.17 9.54 24.18
N ALA A 207 6.88 9.88 25.26
CA ALA A 207 6.63 11.14 25.95
C ALA A 207 7.11 12.32 25.09
N ARG A 208 6.21 13.29 24.83
CA ARG A 208 6.56 14.60 24.26
C ARG A 208 7.37 15.40 25.29
N HIS A 209 8.59 15.78 24.93
CA HIS A 209 9.43 16.66 25.74
C HIS A 209 8.91 18.11 25.69
N GLN A 210 8.34 18.61 26.78
CA GLN A 210 8.34 20.05 27.07
C GLN A 210 8.73 20.25 28.53
N ASP A 211 9.97 20.66 28.79
CA ASP A 211 10.43 21.01 30.14
C ASP A 211 10.69 22.51 30.28
N TRP A 212 10.11 23.10 31.32
CA TRP A 212 10.53 24.36 31.94
C TRP A 212 11.36 24.16 33.21
N LEU A 213 11.53 22.94 33.75
CA LEU A 213 12.09 22.71 35.10
C LEU A 213 12.94 21.43 35.19
N GLY A 214 14.00 21.34 34.37
CA GLY A 214 14.81 20.13 34.23
C GLY A 214 15.31 19.51 35.54
N GLU A 215 14.89 18.28 35.82
CA GLU A 215 15.64 17.25 36.55
C GLU A 215 15.13 15.86 36.10
N LYS A 216 16.08 14.99 35.76
CA LYS A 216 15.94 13.84 34.84
C LYS A 216 15.59 12.52 35.54
N GLU A 217 14.60 11.80 35.02
CA GLU A 217 14.73 10.35 34.79
C GLU A 217 14.30 10.07 33.35
N ILE A 218 15.09 9.27 32.63
CA ILE A 218 14.85 8.92 31.22
C ILE A 218 13.96 7.67 31.20
N PRO A 219 12.67 7.73 30.83
CA PRO A 219 11.93 6.52 30.51
C PRO A 219 12.38 6.09 29.13
N THR A 220 12.85 4.86 29.01
CA THR A 220 13.21 4.24 27.74
C THR A 220 11.94 4.18 26.88
N PRO A 221 11.98 4.46 25.55
CA PRO A 221 10.90 4.05 24.65
C PRO A 221 10.55 2.60 24.98
N SER A 222 9.29 2.19 24.80
CA SER A 222 8.96 0.77 24.95
C SER A 222 10.06 -0.04 24.24
N SER A 223 10.60 -1.07 24.90
CA SER A 223 11.68 -1.87 24.34
C SER A 223 11.25 -2.67 23.08
N HIS A 224 10.08 -2.34 22.54
CA HIS A 224 9.48 -2.97 21.41
C HIS A 224 10.38 -2.82 20.18
N PRO A 225 10.77 -3.94 19.55
CA PRO A 225 11.72 -3.94 18.44
C PRO A 225 11.31 -2.99 17.30
N MET A 226 10.02 -2.82 17.02
CA MET A 226 9.55 -1.94 15.93
C MET A 226 10.08 -0.51 16.04
N ILE A 227 10.11 0.09 17.24
CA ILE A 227 10.54 1.48 17.43
C ILE A 227 11.97 1.65 16.93
N ARG A 228 12.89 0.84 17.46
CA ARG A 228 14.32 0.85 17.08
C ARG A 228 14.52 0.53 15.60
N ARG A 229 13.68 -0.34 15.02
CA ARG A 229 13.78 -0.77 13.62
C ARG A 229 13.28 0.31 12.66
N MET A 230 12.19 0.99 12.99
CA MET A 230 11.66 2.12 12.22
C MET A 230 12.64 3.30 12.23
N GLU A 231 13.16 3.64 13.40
CA GLU A 231 14.24 4.64 13.54
C GLU A 231 15.44 4.27 12.66
N SER A 232 15.93 3.03 12.74
CA SER A 232 17.05 2.58 11.91
C SER A 232 16.74 2.57 10.40
N LEU A 233 15.50 2.32 9.99
CA LEU A 233 15.09 2.34 8.58
C LEU A 233 15.14 3.76 8.02
N LEU A 234 14.63 4.71 8.79
CA LEU A 234 14.59 6.13 8.42
C LEU A 234 15.99 6.75 8.45
N ALA A 235 16.75 6.57 9.53
CA ALA A 235 18.11 7.09 9.67
C ALA A 235 19.07 6.57 8.58
N ARG A 236 18.83 5.36 8.04
CA ARG A 236 19.62 4.77 6.94
C ARG A 236 19.11 5.13 5.55
N GLY A 237 18.11 6.01 5.43
CA GLY A 237 17.49 6.39 4.16
C GLY A 237 16.88 5.21 3.39
N ARG A 238 16.51 4.12 4.07
CA ARG A 238 15.99 2.90 3.40
C ARG A 238 14.61 3.10 2.78
N LEU A 239 13.88 4.12 3.25
CA LEU A 239 12.52 4.46 2.82
C LEU A 239 12.48 5.68 1.88
N GLN A 240 13.62 6.26 1.49
CA GLN A 240 13.69 7.45 0.62
C GLN A 240 13.00 7.30 -0.76
N HIS A 241 12.73 6.06 -1.17
CA HIS A 241 12.05 5.71 -2.42
C HIS A 241 10.52 5.65 -2.26
N ILE A 242 10.02 5.93 -1.06
CA ILE A 242 8.61 5.89 -0.68
C ILE A 242 8.20 7.32 -0.35
N ARG A 243 7.11 7.79 -0.95
CA ARG A 243 6.62 9.15 -0.71
C ARG A 243 5.91 9.29 0.64
N ASN A 244 5.08 8.33 1.01
CA ASN A 244 4.34 8.33 2.28
C ASN A 244 4.49 6.96 2.94
N VAL A 245 4.98 6.97 4.17
CA VAL A 245 5.04 5.81 5.06
C VAL A 245 3.92 5.98 6.10
N TRP A 246 3.12 4.94 6.27
CA TRP A 246 1.99 4.95 7.19
C TRP A 246 2.19 3.96 8.31
N LEU A 247 1.76 4.33 9.51
CA LEU A 247 1.61 3.43 10.63
C LEU A 247 0.12 3.15 10.82
N ILE A 248 -0.27 1.88 10.70
CA ILE A 248 -1.67 1.47 10.86
C ILE A 248 -1.91 1.17 12.32
N ASP A 249 -2.83 1.93 12.92
CA ASP A 249 -3.36 1.66 14.24
C ASP A 249 -4.78 1.08 14.14
N TYR A 250 -4.96 -0.16 14.58
CA TYR A 250 -6.26 -0.83 14.58
C TYR A 250 -7.11 -0.49 15.81
N GLY A 251 -6.49 0.02 16.88
CA GLY A 251 -7.13 0.45 18.11
C GLY A 251 -7.84 1.79 17.98
N LEU A 252 -7.39 2.64 17.05
CA LEU A 252 -8.04 3.92 16.77
C LEU A 252 -9.45 3.74 16.20
N LYS A 253 -10.42 4.33 16.89
CA LYS A 253 -11.83 4.41 16.51
C LYS A 253 -12.28 5.86 16.47
N ARG A 254 -13.01 6.21 15.41
CA ARG A 254 -13.52 7.55 15.21
C ARG A 254 -14.88 7.72 15.89
N ALA A 255 -14.99 8.72 16.73
CA ALA A 255 -16.25 9.07 17.40
C ALA A 255 -17.24 9.73 16.43
N ASN A 256 -16.77 10.59 15.53
CA ASN A 256 -17.61 11.34 14.59
C ASN A 256 -17.11 11.18 13.13
N PRO A 257 -17.78 10.36 12.30
CA PRO A 257 -17.34 10.12 10.93
C PRO A 257 -17.48 11.39 10.05
N ARG A 258 -16.35 12.01 9.70
CA ARG A 258 -16.26 13.08 8.70
C ARG A 258 -15.65 12.58 7.39
N PRO A 259 -15.83 13.29 6.27
CA PRO A 259 -15.09 13.00 5.04
C PRO A 259 -13.59 13.15 5.31
N ALA A 260 -12.88 12.03 5.39
CA ALA A 260 -11.45 12.05 5.67
C ALA A 260 -10.64 12.46 4.44
N ALA A 261 -9.52 13.14 4.67
CA ALA A 261 -8.65 13.68 3.62
C ALA A 261 -8.10 12.60 2.67
N ARG A 262 -7.82 11.40 3.20
CA ARG A 262 -7.35 10.26 2.41
C ARG A 262 -7.90 8.96 2.94
N GLN A 263 -8.35 8.12 2.01
CA GLN A 263 -8.97 6.83 2.30
C GLN A 263 -8.40 5.77 1.36
N PHE A 264 -8.19 4.58 1.89
CA PHE A 264 -7.81 3.38 1.14
C PHE A 264 -8.77 2.24 1.46
N TRP A 265 -9.07 1.40 0.48
CA TRP A 265 -10.10 0.38 0.57
C TRP A 265 -9.51 -1.02 0.47
N ALA A 266 -9.91 -1.88 1.39
CA ALA A 266 -9.68 -3.32 1.34
C ALA A 266 -11.03 -4.05 1.41
N ARG A 267 -11.02 -5.38 1.33
CA ARG A 267 -12.26 -6.18 1.43
C ARG A 267 -12.83 -6.06 2.85
N GLY A 268 -13.98 -5.40 2.95
CA GLY A 268 -14.69 -5.18 4.22
C GLY A 268 -13.99 -4.22 5.19
N LEU A 269 -12.93 -3.52 4.73
CA LEU A 269 -12.15 -2.61 5.57
C LEU A 269 -11.88 -1.30 4.81
N ARG A 270 -11.75 -0.23 5.58
CA ARG A 270 -11.29 1.06 5.09
C ARG A 270 -10.23 1.64 6.02
N PHE A 271 -9.17 2.15 5.42
CA PHE A 271 -8.05 2.78 6.10
C PHE A 271 -8.13 4.28 5.89
N ILE A 272 -8.03 5.02 6.97
CA ILE A 272 -8.33 6.45 7.02
C ILE A 272 -7.14 7.20 7.60
N GLU A 273 -6.67 8.22 6.91
CA GLU A 273 -5.65 9.13 7.43
C GLU A 273 -6.15 9.84 8.69
N VAL A 274 -5.35 9.72 9.75
CA VAL A 274 -5.57 10.39 11.04
C VAL A 274 -4.79 11.71 11.01
N SER A 275 -5.51 12.82 11.13
CA SER A 275 -4.90 14.16 11.13
C SER A 275 -4.87 14.74 12.54
N LEU A 276 -3.82 15.51 12.85
CA LEU A 276 -3.78 16.35 14.06
C LEU A 276 -4.93 17.37 14.10
N CYS A 277 -5.43 17.78 12.93
CA CYS A 277 -6.57 18.68 12.80
C CYS A 277 -7.91 18.01 13.17
N ASP A 278 -7.95 16.68 13.26
CA ASP A 278 -9.16 15.93 13.66
C ASP A 278 -9.44 16.06 15.18
N GLY A 279 -8.55 16.70 15.94
CA GLY A 279 -8.77 17.03 17.35
C GLY A 279 -8.95 15.80 18.24
N TYR A 280 -10.09 15.72 18.95
CA TYR A 280 -10.46 14.58 19.81
C TYR A 280 -11.43 13.60 19.11
N GLU A 281 -11.48 13.61 17.77
CA GLU A 281 -12.38 12.73 17.02
C GLU A 281 -11.95 11.26 17.04
N TRP A 282 -10.70 10.99 17.42
CA TRP A 282 -10.14 9.65 17.53
C TRP A 282 -10.04 9.24 19.00
N THR A 283 -10.44 8.00 19.27
CA THR A 283 -10.39 7.37 20.59
C THR A 283 -9.68 6.04 20.46
N ASP A 284 -9.01 5.62 21.52
CA ASP A 284 -8.33 4.33 21.60
C ASP A 284 -8.75 3.65 22.89
N CYS A 285 -8.89 2.32 22.88
CA CYS A 285 -9.14 1.57 24.11
C CYS A 285 -7.97 1.70 25.11
N ARG A 286 -6.77 2.07 24.63
CA ARG A 286 -5.56 2.28 25.43
C ARG A 286 -5.45 3.67 26.05
N GLY A 287 -6.20 4.67 25.58
CA GLY A 287 -6.03 6.05 26.03
C GLY A 287 -6.76 7.10 25.19
N ASP A 288 -6.17 8.28 25.03
CA ASP A 288 -6.76 9.40 24.28
C ASP A 288 -6.59 9.27 22.75
N GLY A 289 -6.01 8.16 22.27
CA GLY A 289 -5.77 7.87 20.87
C GLY A 289 -4.66 8.68 20.22
N ARG A 290 -3.76 9.29 21.02
CA ARG A 290 -2.64 10.08 20.49
C ARG A 290 -1.32 9.32 20.40
N ASP A 291 -1.19 8.15 21.01
CA ASP A 291 0.07 7.39 21.06
C ASP A 291 0.73 7.21 19.67
N ALA A 292 -0.07 6.82 18.67
CA ALA A 292 0.43 6.64 17.30
C ALA A 292 0.88 7.96 16.66
N LEU A 293 0.15 9.06 16.90
CA LEU A 293 0.50 10.39 16.40
C LEU A 293 1.75 10.92 17.09
N ASP A 294 1.85 10.75 18.40
CA ASP A 294 3.00 11.16 19.21
C ASP A 294 4.25 10.38 18.81
N PHE A 295 4.10 9.08 18.50
CA PHE A 295 5.17 8.28 17.94
C PHE A 295 5.63 8.77 16.56
N VAL A 296 4.70 9.12 15.66
CA VAL A 296 5.05 9.67 14.35
C VAL A 296 5.78 11.02 14.48
N GLU A 297 5.32 11.90 15.37
CA GLU A 297 5.98 13.19 15.61
C GLU A 297 7.39 12.99 16.19
N TRP A 298 7.56 12.08 17.15
CA TRP A 298 8.90 11.71 17.66
C TRP A 298 9.81 11.13 16.57
N LEU A 299 9.29 10.27 15.69
CA LEU A 299 10.06 9.74 14.56
C LEU A 299 10.54 10.87 13.64
N LYS A 300 9.67 11.86 13.37
CA LYS A 300 10.06 13.04 12.58
C LYS A 300 11.15 13.85 13.27
N GLU A 301 11.04 14.09 14.58
CA GLU A 301 12.04 14.84 15.36
C GLU A 301 13.41 14.15 15.38
N VAL A 302 13.47 12.86 15.72
CA VAL A 302 14.72 12.10 15.82
C VAL A 302 15.41 11.96 14.46
N THR A 303 14.63 11.90 13.38
CA THR A 303 15.18 11.76 12.04
C THR A 303 15.48 13.11 11.37
N SER A 304 14.86 14.21 11.81
CA SER A 304 15.04 15.55 11.22
C SER A 304 16.48 16.06 11.14
N TRP A 305 17.37 15.59 12.01
CA TRP A 305 18.80 15.97 12.04
C TRP A 305 19.59 15.50 10.80
N ASP A 306 19.12 14.47 10.08
CA ASP A 306 19.74 13.93 8.86
C ASP A 306 18.93 14.24 7.58
N LEU A 307 17.75 14.87 7.68
CA LEU A 307 16.73 14.92 6.61
C LEU A 307 16.55 16.29 5.93
N ASN A 308 17.60 17.11 5.81
CA ASN A 308 17.52 18.35 5.03
C ASN A 308 17.16 18.14 3.53
N GLU A 309 17.04 16.89 3.05
CA GLU A 309 16.62 16.54 1.69
C GLU A 309 15.65 15.33 1.59
N SER A 310 14.96 14.93 2.67
CA SER A 310 14.14 13.71 2.59
C SER A 310 12.74 13.95 2.03
N PHE A 311 12.37 13.17 1.00
CA PHE A 311 11.09 13.22 0.29
C PHE A 311 9.97 12.36 0.92
N THR A 312 10.21 11.76 2.09
CA THR A 312 9.31 10.77 2.71
C THR A 312 8.51 11.38 3.83
N ASP A 313 7.18 11.43 3.68
CA ASP A 313 6.24 11.81 4.72
C ASP A 313 5.86 10.60 5.58
N ILE A 314 5.57 10.82 6.86
CA ILE A 314 5.16 9.78 7.81
C ILE A 314 3.84 10.20 8.47
N GLY A 315 2.86 9.30 8.43
CA GLY A 315 1.54 9.54 9.01
C GLY A 315 0.91 8.29 9.64
N VAL A 316 -0.30 8.46 10.18
CA VAL A 316 -1.06 7.39 10.83
C VAL A 316 -2.32 7.07 10.02
N LEU A 317 -2.65 5.78 9.93
CA LEU A 317 -3.91 5.30 9.38
C LEU A 317 -4.69 4.56 10.46
N ALA A 318 -5.97 4.90 10.63
CA ALA A 318 -6.91 4.10 11.41
C ALA A 318 -7.66 3.11 10.50
N CYS A 319 -8.14 2.00 11.08
CA CYS A 319 -8.90 0.99 10.35
C CYS A 319 -10.36 0.91 10.84
N GLU A 320 -11.29 1.04 9.90
CA GLU A 320 -12.74 0.89 10.10
C GLU A 320 -13.26 -0.31 9.30
N GLU A 321 -14.26 -1.02 9.84
CA GLU A 321 -15.01 -2.04 9.09
C GLU A 321 -16.09 -1.36 8.23
N CYS A 322 -16.36 -1.92 7.05
CA CYS A 322 -17.25 -1.36 6.03
C CYS A 322 -18.54 -2.14 5.87
#